data_AF-C5CIN5-F1
#
_entry.id   AF-C5CIN5-F1
#
_cell.length_a   1.000
_cell.length_b   1.000
_cell.length_c   1.000
_cell.angle_alpha   90.00
_cell.angle_beta   90.00
_cell.angle_gamma   90.00
#
_symmetry.space_group_name_H-M   'P 1'
#
loop_
_entity.id
_entity.type
_entity.pdbx_description
1 polymer ?
#
loop_
_entity_poly.entity_id
_entity_poly.type
_entity_poly.pdbx_seq_one_letter_code
_entity_poly.pdbx_strand_id
1 'polypeptide(L)'
;MRNPGELIDKSIAEIRTFANKLVVAFSGGEDSTLVALLAREALGKDNVKLINVCFGPYSYSAGLEIVASLAAKLGLRLEFTPGYEEQEKIWRHGPSCNRCTRFAKFNSVRKATTALIATGANQSDTWGQTGIALSKGLYSPIRDWTKEEIKKALNFFGVEVPRIGEAPVREGCKLKHLLKMMTNPGYHGYAVAVANEILLDNLGGRKHELANVKIIGPLSKNIALVNVRPLPPENVIQRITERLTSVNAIDEVHWVQRPITLIVTANPGIFGAENSRRWILEGRLQPEIAEKIEIKWIKSKNRRLATFQVVGFEETEVH
;
A
#
# COMPACT_ATOMS: atom_id res chain seq x y z
N MET A 1 -20.90 19.21 12.64
CA MET A 1 -20.62 17.88 12.03
C MET A 1 -21.93 17.32 11.49
N ARG A 2 -21.93 16.72 10.30
CA ARG A 2 -23.15 16.15 9.69
C ARG A 2 -23.60 14.90 10.44
N ASN A 3 -24.91 14.66 10.48
CA ASN A 3 -25.49 13.44 11.06
C ASN A 3 -25.14 12.23 10.17
N PRO A 4 -24.54 11.15 10.70
CA PRO A 4 -24.20 9.96 9.91
C PRO A 4 -25.38 9.35 9.17
N GLY A 5 -26.57 9.31 9.79
CA GLY A 5 -27.77 8.72 9.19
C GLY A 5 -28.19 9.46 7.91
N GLU A 6 -28.27 10.78 7.96
CA GLU A 6 -28.62 11.62 6.80
C GLU A 6 -27.61 11.47 5.64
N LEU A 7 -26.32 11.37 5.96
CA LEU A 7 -25.27 11.15 4.95
C LEU A 7 -25.40 9.77 4.29
N ILE A 8 -25.67 8.74 5.09
CA ILE A 8 -25.91 7.38 4.62
C ILE A 8 -27.13 7.37 3.68
N ASP A 9 -28.26 7.90 4.12
CA ASP A 9 -29.51 7.93 3.34
C ASP A 9 -29.34 8.67 2.01
N LYS A 10 -28.69 9.84 2.06
CA LYS A 10 -28.38 10.61 0.85
C LYS A 10 -27.53 9.81 -0.14
N SER A 11 -26.51 9.11 0.36
CA SER A 11 -25.61 8.33 -0.49
C SER A 11 -26.30 7.10 -1.06
N ILE A 12 -27.16 6.44 -0.29
CA ILE A 12 -28.00 5.32 -0.74
C ILE A 12 -28.94 5.77 -1.87
N ALA A 13 -29.62 6.91 -1.70
CA ALA A 13 -30.50 7.48 -2.73
C ALA A 13 -29.72 7.85 -4.00
N GLU A 14 -28.53 8.44 -3.84
CA GLU A 14 -27.64 8.76 -4.96
C GLU A 14 -27.22 7.49 -5.73
N ILE A 15 -26.79 6.44 -5.03
CA ILE A 15 -26.39 5.17 -5.66
C ILE A 15 -27.53 4.57 -6.51
N ARG A 16 -28.77 4.58 -5.99
CA ARG A 16 -29.96 4.11 -6.72
C ARG A 16 -30.22 4.90 -8.01
N THR A 17 -29.82 6.17 -8.04
CA THR A 17 -29.96 7.03 -9.23
C THR A 17 -28.91 6.71 -10.29
N PHE A 18 -27.68 6.35 -9.88
CA PHE A 18 -26.57 6.12 -10.80
C PHE A 18 -26.52 4.72 -11.40
N ALA A 19 -27.04 3.70 -10.71
CA ALA A 19 -26.85 2.33 -11.14
C ALA A 19 -27.93 1.36 -10.64
N ASN A 20 -28.26 0.37 -11.48
CA ASN A 20 -29.02 -0.81 -11.07
C ASN A 20 -28.11 -1.97 -10.62
N LYS A 21 -26.84 -1.95 -11.04
CA LYS A 21 -25.78 -2.91 -10.67
C LYS A 21 -24.47 -2.18 -10.51
N LEU A 22 -23.68 -2.56 -9.51
CA LEU A 22 -22.46 -1.87 -9.16
C LEU A 22 -21.33 -2.84 -8.84
N VAL A 23 -20.14 -2.53 -9.35
CA VAL A 23 -18.90 -3.19 -8.93
C VAL A 23 -18.17 -2.27 -7.97
N VAL A 24 -17.72 -2.77 -6.82
CA VAL A 24 -16.92 -1.99 -5.88
C VAL A 24 -15.45 -2.39 -6.01
N ALA A 25 -14.58 -1.42 -6.24
CA ALA A 25 -13.13 -1.61 -6.14
C ALA A 25 -12.76 -1.77 -4.66
N PHE A 26 -12.64 -3.02 -4.23
CA PHE A 26 -12.65 -3.39 -2.82
C PHE A 26 -11.25 -3.77 -2.33
N SER A 27 -10.64 -2.92 -1.51
CA SER A 27 -9.32 -3.20 -0.90
C SER A 27 -9.39 -3.77 0.51
N GLY A 28 -10.59 -3.85 1.11
CA GLY A 28 -10.77 -4.25 2.51
C GLY A 28 -10.47 -3.14 3.52
N GLY A 29 -10.12 -1.93 3.07
CA GLY A 29 -9.94 -0.77 3.94
C GLY A 29 -11.28 -0.09 4.28
N GLU A 30 -11.26 0.81 5.26
CA GLU A 30 -12.44 1.55 5.77
C GLU A 30 -13.30 2.14 4.63
N ASP A 31 -12.67 2.91 3.74
CA ASP A 31 -13.36 3.61 2.65
C ASP A 31 -14.09 2.64 1.72
N SER A 32 -13.39 1.61 1.23
CA SER A 32 -13.98 0.64 0.30
C SER A 32 -15.04 -0.25 0.96
N THR A 33 -14.92 -0.49 2.27
CA THR A 33 -15.89 -1.24 3.07
C THR A 33 -17.17 -0.45 3.25
N LEU A 34 -17.08 0.84 3.56
CA LEU A 34 -18.25 1.70 3.63
C LEU A 34 -18.97 1.80 2.28
N VAL A 35 -18.23 1.96 1.18
CA VAL A 35 -18.83 1.97 -0.16
C VAL A 35 -19.56 0.66 -0.47
N ALA A 36 -18.98 -0.48 -0.09
CA ALA A 36 -19.63 -1.79 -0.26
C ALA A 36 -20.93 -1.91 0.54
N LEU A 37 -20.95 -1.42 1.78
CA LEU A 37 -22.15 -1.35 2.62
C LEU A 37 -23.23 -0.48 1.98
N LEU A 38 -22.90 0.77 1.64
CA LEU A 38 -23.84 1.72 1.04
C LEU A 38 -24.41 1.16 -0.28
N ALA A 39 -23.57 0.54 -1.11
CA ALA A 39 -24.02 -0.10 -2.34
C ALA A 39 -24.99 -1.26 -2.09
N ARG A 40 -24.70 -2.10 -1.09
CA ARG A 40 -25.56 -3.23 -0.69
C ARG A 40 -26.93 -2.74 -0.20
N GLU A 41 -26.97 -1.72 0.66
CA GLU A 41 -28.22 -1.14 1.15
C GLU A 41 -29.02 -0.46 0.03
N ALA A 42 -28.33 0.12 -0.94
CA ALA A 42 -28.97 0.77 -2.09
C ALA A 42 -29.59 -0.22 -3.08
N LEU A 43 -28.86 -1.27 -3.48
CA LEU A 43 -29.18 -2.10 -4.64
C LEU A 43 -29.51 -3.57 -4.30
N GLY A 44 -29.26 -3.99 -3.06
CA GLY A 44 -29.31 -5.39 -2.65
C GLY A 44 -28.05 -6.17 -3.02
N LYS A 45 -27.79 -7.26 -2.29
CA LYS A 45 -26.56 -8.06 -2.41
C LYS A 45 -26.33 -8.64 -3.81
N ASP A 46 -27.39 -9.00 -4.53
CA ASP A 46 -27.28 -9.68 -5.83
C ASP A 46 -26.89 -8.72 -6.97
N ASN A 47 -27.03 -7.41 -6.74
CA ASN A 47 -26.67 -6.36 -7.69
C ASN A 47 -25.32 -5.70 -7.38
N VAL A 48 -24.62 -6.17 -6.35
CA VAL A 48 -23.33 -5.62 -5.91
C VAL A 48 -22.27 -6.71 -5.93
N LYS A 49 -21.16 -6.44 -6.61
CA LYS A 49 -20.00 -7.34 -6.66
C LYS A 49 -18.74 -6.60 -6.21
N LEU A 50 -17.90 -7.27 -5.44
CA LEU A 50 -16.62 -6.75 -5.00
C LEU A 50 -15.52 -7.26 -5.93
N ILE A 51 -14.63 -6.37 -6.35
CA ILE A 51 -13.39 -6.74 -7.07
C ILE A 51 -12.20 -6.26 -6.27
N ASN A 52 -11.34 -7.21 -5.87
CA ASN A 52 -10.04 -6.92 -5.28
C ASN A 52 -8.93 -7.19 -6.31
N VAL A 53 -7.95 -6.29 -6.39
CA VAL A 53 -6.77 -6.51 -7.24
C VAL A 53 -5.72 -7.24 -6.40
N CYS A 54 -5.44 -8.49 -6.78
CA CYS A 54 -4.39 -9.29 -6.17
C CYS A 54 -3.06 -9.03 -6.90
N PHE A 55 -2.06 -8.56 -6.16
CA PHE A 55 -0.70 -8.37 -6.65
C PHE A 55 0.17 -9.62 -6.44
N GLY A 56 -0.46 -10.80 -6.44
CA GLY A 56 0.23 -12.08 -6.31
C GLY A 56 1.15 -12.10 -5.08
N PRO A 57 2.45 -12.38 -5.23
CA PRO A 57 3.38 -12.45 -4.11
C PRO A 57 3.55 -11.13 -3.36
N TYR A 58 3.11 -10.00 -3.92
CA TYR A 58 3.28 -8.67 -3.34
C TYR A 58 2.07 -8.19 -2.52
N SER A 59 0.97 -8.93 -2.54
CA SER A 59 -0.13 -8.76 -1.58
C SER A 59 0.25 -9.40 -0.24
N TYR A 60 -0.12 -8.76 0.87
CA TYR A 60 0.00 -9.39 2.19
C TYR A 60 -1.01 -10.53 2.32
N SER A 61 -0.56 -11.69 2.79
CA SER A 61 -1.39 -12.89 2.90
C SER A 61 -2.56 -12.66 3.86
N ALA A 62 -2.26 -12.15 5.06
CA ALA A 62 -3.28 -11.78 6.04
C ALA A 62 -4.23 -10.68 5.50
N GLY A 63 -3.71 -9.76 4.66
CA GLY A 63 -4.54 -8.74 3.99
C GLY A 63 -5.59 -9.35 3.06
N LEU A 64 -5.24 -10.39 2.29
CA LEU A 64 -6.19 -11.11 1.45
C LEU A 64 -7.25 -11.86 2.27
N GLU A 65 -6.86 -12.44 3.41
CA GLU A 65 -7.79 -13.08 4.35
C GLU A 65 -8.80 -12.10 4.93
N ILE A 66 -8.36 -10.89 5.32
CA ILE A 66 -9.28 -9.83 5.75
C ILE A 66 -10.25 -9.45 4.66
N VAL A 67 -9.77 -9.25 3.43
CA VAL A 67 -10.63 -8.91 2.29
C VAL A 67 -11.70 -9.98 2.09
N ALA A 68 -11.32 -11.26 2.10
CA ALA A 68 -12.25 -12.38 1.96
C ALA A 68 -13.25 -12.45 3.14
N SER A 69 -12.77 -12.30 4.37
CA SER A 69 -13.59 -12.31 5.59
C SER A 69 -14.60 -11.16 5.62
N LEU A 70 -14.17 -9.94 5.28
CA LEU A 70 -15.05 -8.78 5.20
C LEU A 70 -16.10 -8.96 4.09
N ALA A 71 -15.71 -9.43 2.90
CA ALA A 71 -16.68 -9.70 1.84
C ALA A 71 -17.76 -10.70 2.28
N ALA A 72 -17.35 -11.78 2.96
CA ALA A 72 -18.26 -12.77 3.52
C ALA A 72 -19.19 -12.18 4.59
N LYS A 73 -18.66 -11.38 5.54
CA LYS A 73 -19.46 -10.68 6.56
C LYS A 73 -20.47 -9.70 5.94
N LEU A 74 -20.10 -9.07 4.82
CA LEU A 74 -20.99 -8.18 4.07
C LEU A 74 -22.04 -8.95 3.26
N GLY A 75 -21.88 -10.26 3.08
CA GLY A 75 -22.75 -11.09 2.24
C GLY A 75 -22.64 -10.76 0.76
N LEU A 76 -21.47 -10.29 0.30
CA LEU A 76 -21.23 -9.84 -1.07
C LEU A 76 -20.25 -10.77 -1.80
N ARG A 77 -20.52 -11.01 -3.09
CA ARG A 77 -19.63 -11.81 -3.94
C ARG A 77 -18.32 -11.07 -4.17
N LEU A 78 -17.19 -11.73 -3.88
CA LEU A 78 -15.85 -11.23 -4.11
C LEU A 78 -15.18 -11.95 -5.29
N GLU A 79 -14.55 -11.18 -6.17
CA GLU A 79 -13.66 -11.68 -7.22
C GLU A 79 -12.28 -11.05 -7.08
N PHE A 80 -11.25 -11.88 -7.26
CA PHE A 80 -9.87 -11.42 -7.36
C PHE A 80 -9.47 -11.28 -8.82
N THR A 81 -8.88 -10.15 -9.17
CA THR A 81 -8.27 -9.92 -10.49
C THR A 81 -6.76 -9.74 -10.35
N PRO A 82 -5.93 -10.35 -11.22
CA PRO A 82 -4.49 -10.20 -11.13
C PRO A 82 -4.05 -8.78 -11.52
N GLY A 83 -3.05 -8.25 -10.81
CA GLY A 83 -2.41 -6.98 -11.12
C GLY A 83 -0.87 -6.99 -11.05
N TYR A 84 -0.27 -8.13 -10.74
CA TYR A 84 1.16 -8.23 -10.45
C TYR A 84 2.04 -8.05 -11.69
N GLU A 85 1.68 -8.57 -12.85
CA GLU A 85 2.50 -8.45 -14.07
C GLU A 85 2.77 -7.00 -14.47
N GLU A 86 1.73 -6.15 -14.44
CA GLU A 86 1.88 -4.71 -14.71
C GLU A 86 2.70 -4.03 -13.61
N GLN A 87 2.56 -4.48 -12.36
CA GLN A 87 3.38 -4.01 -11.27
C GLN A 87 4.86 -4.33 -11.55
N GLU A 88 5.20 -5.56 -11.93
CA GLU A 88 6.57 -5.93 -12.23
C GLU A 88 7.18 -5.12 -13.38
N LYS A 89 6.41 -4.86 -14.44
CA LYS A 89 6.83 -4.00 -15.56
C LYS A 89 7.17 -2.58 -15.10
N ILE A 90 6.36 -2.01 -14.21
CA ILE A 90 6.60 -0.68 -13.64
C ILE A 90 7.85 -0.69 -12.75
N TRP A 91 7.97 -1.68 -11.87
CA TRP A 91 9.01 -1.78 -10.84
C TRP A 91 10.37 -2.16 -11.40
N ARG A 92 10.44 -2.73 -12.61
CA ARG A 92 11.69 -2.91 -13.37
C ARG A 92 12.49 -1.61 -13.54
N HIS A 93 11.81 -0.46 -13.49
CA HIS A 93 12.42 0.86 -13.65
C HIS A 93 12.62 1.63 -12.34
N GLY A 94 12.42 0.97 -11.19
CA GLY A 94 12.60 1.55 -9.87
C GLY A 94 11.29 1.85 -9.14
N PRO A 95 11.36 2.34 -7.90
CA PRO A 95 10.22 2.43 -7.00
C PRO A 95 9.18 3.46 -7.48
N SER A 96 7.94 3.01 -7.74
CA SER A 96 6.91 3.84 -8.38
C SER A 96 5.47 3.49 -7.99
N CYS A 97 5.12 3.63 -6.70
CA CYS A 97 3.78 3.34 -6.19
C CYS A 97 2.68 4.11 -6.93
N ASN A 98 2.90 5.40 -7.24
CA ASN A 98 1.92 6.24 -7.94
C ASN A 98 1.55 5.67 -9.33
N ARG A 99 2.55 5.16 -10.06
CA ARG A 99 2.32 4.48 -11.34
C ARG A 99 1.58 3.16 -11.15
N CYS A 100 1.87 2.41 -10.10
CA CYS A 100 1.15 1.16 -9.80
C CYS A 100 -0.33 1.42 -9.53
N THR A 101 -0.66 2.43 -8.72
CA THR A 101 -2.05 2.83 -8.49
C THR A 101 -2.75 3.15 -9.81
N ARG A 102 -2.13 3.99 -10.66
CA ARG A 102 -2.71 4.44 -11.92
C ARG A 102 -2.83 3.35 -12.98
N PHE A 103 -1.78 2.55 -13.16
CA PHE A 103 -1.62 1.68 -14.33
C PHE A 103 -1.76 0.19 -14.04
N ALA A 104 -1.51 -0.26 -12.80
CA ALA A 104 -1.73 -1.65 -12.41
C ALA A 104 -3.12 -1.79 -11.76
N LYS A 105 -3.37 -1.10 -10.63
CA LYS A 105 -4.62 -1.24 -9.85
C LYS A 105 -5.86 -0.86 -10.67
N PHE A 106 -5.97 0.39 -11.12
CA PHE A 106 -7.19 0.85 -11.79
C PHE A 106 -7.43 0.16 -13.14
N ASN A 107 -6.37 -0.11 -13.91
CA ASN A 107 -6.52 -0.82 -15.18
C ASN A 107 -6.96 -2.27 -14.97
N SER A 108 -6.45 -2.99 -13.96
CA SER A 108 -6.92 -4.35 -13.65
C SER A 108 -8.41 -4.38 -13.31
N VAL A 109 -8.90 -3.43 -12.51
CA VAL A 109 -10.35 -3.35 -12.20
C VAL A 109 -11.16 -3.03 -13.47
N ARG A 110 -10.73 -2.06 -14.29
CA ARG A 110 -11.43 -1.68 -15.53
C ARG A 110 -11.43 -2.77 -16.59
N LYS A 111 -10.41 -3.62 -16.63
CA LYS A 111 -10.37 -4.79 -17.52
C LYS A 111 -11.27 -5.93 -17.04
N ALA A 112 -11.53 -6.01 -15.74
CA ALA A 112 -12.31 -7.09 -15.14
C ALA A 112 -13.83 -6.90 -15.26
N THR A 113 -14.31 -5.71 -15.64
CA THR A 113 -15.75 -5.43 -15.73
C THR A 113 -16.06 -4.29 -16.70
N THR A 114 -17.24 -4.35 -17.33
CA THR A 114 -17.84 -3.24 -18.09
C THR A 114 -18.86 -2.45 -17.28
N ALA A 115 -19.22 -2.93 -16.07
CA ALA A 115 -20.16 -2.26 -15.18
C ALA A 115 -19.55 -1.00 -14.55
N LEU A 116 -20.41 -0.17 -13.96
CA LEU A 116 -19.97 0.99 -13.18
C LEU A 116 -19.15 0.54 -11.96
N ILE A 117 -18.01 1.19 -11.74
CA ILE A 117 -17.09 0.86 -10.66
C ILE A 117 -17.15 1.94 -9.57
N ALA A 118 -17.68 1.61 -8.39
CA ALA A 118 -17.59 2.46 -7.22
C ALA A 118 -16.20 2.37 -6.56
N THR A 119 -15.70 3.51 -6.12
CA THR A 119 -14.40 3.68 -5.46
C THR A 119 -14.56 4.38 -4.12
N GLY A 120 -13.61 4.17 -3.21
CA GLY A 120 -13.58 4.82 -1.89
C GLY A 120 -13.00 6.24 -1.88
N ALA A 121 -12.92 6.92 -3.03
CA ALA A 121 -12.36 8.26 -3.08
C ALA A 121 -13.18 9.24 -2.24
N ASN A 122 -12.50 10.00 -1.37
CA ASN A 122 -13.09 10.92 -0.39
C ASN A 122 -12.28 12.24 -0.30
N GLN A 123 -12.58 13.13 0.65
CA GLN A 123 -11.93 14.46 0.73
C GLN A 123 -10.41 14.44 0.99
N SER A 124 -9.86 13.31 1.43
CA SER A 124 -8.41 13.13 1.54
C SER A 124 -7.71 12.81 0.21
N ASP A 125 -8.49 12.44 -0.81
CA ASP A 125 -7.99 12.17 -2.16
C ASP A 125 -8.16 13.39 -3.06
N THR A 126 -7.21 13.59 -3.98
CA THR A 126 -7.31 14.64 -5.01
C THR A 126 -8.60 14.52 -5.82
N TRP A 127 -9.10 13.30 -6.01
CA TRP A 127 -10.36 13.06 -6.70
C TRP A 127 -11.58 13.55 -5.90
N GLY A 128 -11.64 13.26 -4.59
CA GLY A 128 -12.76 13.71 -3.77
C GLY A 128 -12.81 15.22 -3.62
N GLN A 129 -11.64 15.88 -3.59
CA GLN A 129 -11.54 17.35 -3.58
C GLN A 129 -12.14 18.03 -4.81
N THR A 130 -12.23 17.34 -5.95
CA THR A 130 -12.88 17.89 -7.15
C THR A 130 -14.40 17.81 -7.12
N GLY A 131 -15.00 17.06 -6.19
CA GLY A 131 -16.45 16.87 -6.11
C GLY A 131 -17.05 16.05 -7.28
N ILE A 132 -16.23 15.47 -8.15
CA ILE A 132 -16.68 14.71 -9.32
C ILE A 132 -17.21 13.34 -8.88
N ALA A 133 -18.52 13.15 -9.03
CA ALA A 133 -19.20 11.89 -8.73
C ALA A 133 -18.79 10.77 -9.70
N LEU A 134 -18.85 11.03 -11.01
CA LEU A 134 -18.68 10.02 -12.06
C LEU A 134 -17.68 10.49 -13.11
N SER A 135 -16.72 9.63 -13.46
CA SER A 135 -15.83 9.86 -14.59
C SER A 135 -15.27 8.56 -15.15
N LYS A 136 -15.35 8.38 -16.47
CA LYS A 136 -14.76 7.24 -17.20
C LYS A 136 -15.15 5.86 -16.62
N GLY A 137 -16.38 5.73 -16.12
CA GLY A 137 -16.90 4.51 -15.50
C GLY A 137 -16.49 4.29 -14.03
N LEU A 138 -15.82 5.27 -13.41
CA LEU A 138 -15.50 5.29 -11.98
C LEU A 138 -16.46 6.23 -11.25
N TYR A 139 -17.10 5.73 -10.21
CA TYR A 139 -18.07 6.44 -9.38
C TYR A 139 -17.53 6.58 -7.95
N SER A 140 -17.70 7.75 -7.34
CA SER A 140 -17.21 8.08 -6.00
C SER A 140 -18.39 8.53 -5.11
N PRO A 141 -19.13 7.59 -4.50
CA PRO A 141 -20.31 7.90 -3.70
C PRO A 141 -19.98 8.67 -2.41
N ILE A 142 -18.76 8.51 -1.89
CA ILE A 142 -18.32 9.13 -0.63
C ILE A 142 -17.32 10.29 -0.85
N ARG A 143 -17.29 10.88 -2.04
CA ARG A 143 -16.35 11.94 -2.43
C ARG A 143 -16.32 13.14 -1.46
N ASP A 144 -17.49 13.48 -0.91
CA ASP A 144 -17.69 14.62 -0.02
C ASP A 144 -17.55 14.27 1.46
N TRP A 145 -17.11 13.04 1.78
CA TRP A 145 -16.99 12.56 3.15
C TRP A 145 -15.57 12.77 3.69
N THR A 146 -15.49 13.06 4.98
CA THR A 146 -14.25 13.08 5.77
C THR A 146 -13.95 11.70 6.37
N LYS A 147 -12.70 11.46 6.77
CA LYS A 147 -12.31 10.22 7.45
C LYS A 147 -13.07 9.96 8.75
N GLU A 148 -13.39 11.03 9.49
CA GLU A 148 -14.16 10.90 10.72
C GLU A 148 -15.64 10.55 10.46
N GLU A 149 -16.23 11.06 9.38
CA GLU A 149 -17.58 10.66 8.96
C GLU A 149 -17.62 9.19 8.50
N ILE A 150 -16.60 8.74 7.77
CA ILE A 150 -16.46 7.34 7.33
C ILE A 150 -16.42 6.40 8.54
N LYS A 151 -15.56 6.68 9.54
CA LYS A 151 -15.48 5.90 10.78
C LYS A 151 -16.80 5.86 11.54
N LYS A 152 -17.48 7.01 11.67
CA LYS A 152 -18.78 7.08 12.35
C LYS A 152 -19.85 6.26 11.64
N ALA A 153 -19.87 6.26 10.31
CA ALA A 153 -20.81 5.43 9.56
C ALA A 153 -20.49 3.93 9.67
N LEU A 154 -19.21 3.53 9.62
CA LEU A 154 -18.81 2.15 9.86
C LEU A 154 -19.25 1.67 11.26
N ASN A 155 -19.06 2.51 12.29
CA ASN A 155 -19.54 2.25 13.64
C ASN A 155 -21.06 2.15 13.71
N PHE A 156 -21.78 3.01 12.98
CA PHE A 156 -23.25 2.93 12.87
C PHE A 156 -23.71 1.59 12.28
N PHE A 157 -23.00 1.07 11.28
CA PHE A 157 -23.26 -0.27 10.73
C PHE A 157 -22.75 -1.42 11.62
N GLY A 158 -22.08 -1.13 12.74
CA GLY A 158 -21.48 -2.15 13.60
C GLY A 158 -20.35 -2.94 12.91
N VAL A 159 -19.68 -2.34 11.92
CA VAL A 159 -18.63 -3.00 11.15
C VAL A 159 -17.26 -2.51 11.59
N GLU A 160 -16.49 -3.42 12.17
CA GLU A 160 -15.07 -3.20 12.43
C GLU A 160 -14.24 -3.69 11.23
N VAL A 161 -13.36 -2.81 10.74
CA VAL A 161 -12.41 -3.12 9.67
C VAL A 161 -11.06 -3.41 10.32
N PRO A 162 -10.61 -4.68 10.35
CA PRO A 162 -9.34 -4.98 10.96
C PRO A 162 -8.22 -4.39 10.10
N ARG A 163 -7.20 -3.86 10.77
CA ARG A 163 -6.04 -3.25 10.12
C ARG A 163 -4.90 -4.25 10.07
N ILE A 164 -4.26 -4.34 8.91
CA ILE A 164 -3.04 -5.11 8.71
C ILE A 164 -2.03 -4.23 8.04
N GLY A 165 -0.86 -4.15 8.63
CA GLY A 165 0.27 -3.59 7.95
C GLY A 165 1.35 -3.20 8.91
N GLU A 166 2.35 -2.58 8.32
CA GLU A 166 3.58 -2.20 8.99
C GLU A 166 3.38 -0.99 9.91
N ALA A 167 2.30 -0.22 9.76
CA ALA A 167 2.04 0.96 10.57
C ALA A 167 0.52 1.18 10.74
N PRO A 168 0.05 1.75 11.86
CA PRO A 168 -1.37 1.97 12.13
C PRO A 168 -2.11 2.86 11.12
N VAL A 169 -1.38 3.63 10.30
CA VAL A 169 -1.92 4.71 9.45
C VAL A 169 -1.81 4.42 7.95
N ARG A 170 -0.98 3.45 7.51
CA ARG A 170 -0.67 3.29 6.09
C ARG A 170 -0.50 1.84 5.64
N GLU A 171 -1.52 1.33 4.98
CA GLU A 171 -1.48 0.03 4.32
C GLU A 171 -1.09 0.18 2.83
N GLY A 172 -0.31 -0.78 2.32
CA GLY A 172 0.11 -0.82 0.92
C GLY A 172 0.63 -2.21 0.55
N CYS A 173 0.96 -2.44 -0.71
CA CYS A 173 1.57 -3.71 -1.14
C CYS A 173 3.03 -3.82 -0.69
N LYS A 174 3.54 -5.04 -0.53
CA LYS A 174 4.92 -5.33 -0.11
C LYS A 174 5.97 -4.70 -1.02
N LEU A 175 5.68 -4.54 -2.31
CA LEU A 175 6.65 -3.94 -3.23
C LEU A 175 7.06 -2.51 -2.86
N LYS A 176 6.27 -1.75 -2.10
CA LYS A 176 6.66 -0.40 -1.66
C LYS A 176 7.96 -0.38 -0.85
N HIS A 177 8.36 -1.54 -0.28
CA HIS A 177 9.60 -1.74 0.46
C HIS A 177 10.82 -2.05 -0.39
N LEU A 178 10.65 -2.36 -1.67
CA LEU A 178 11.77 -2.46 -2.58
C LEU A 178 12.22 -1.03 -2.89
N LEU A 179 13.43 -0.64 -2.52
CA LEU A 179 13.92 0.72 -2.75
C LEU A 179 14.94 0.75 -3.88
N LYS A 180 14.83 -0.16 -4.84
CA LYS A 180 15.71 -0.31 -6.01
C LYS A 180 14.92 -0.82 -7.23
N MET A 181 15.58 -0.92 -8.37
CA MET A 181 14.97 -1.51 -9.57
C MET A 181 14.75 -3.01 -9.39
N MET A 182 13.57 -3.50 -9.76
CA MET A 182 13.27 -4.92 -9.79
C MET A 182 13.72 -5.53 -11.13
N THR A 183 15.03 -5.68 -11.33
CA THR A 183 15.54 -6.30 -12.56
C THR A 183 15.29 -7.80 -12.66
N ASN A 184 15.17 -8.49 -11.53
CA ASN A 184 14.81 -9.91 -11.42
C ASN A 184 13.70 -10.09 -10.36
N PRO A 185 12.45 -10.41 -10.77
CA PRO A 185 11.34 -10.69 -9.85
C PRO A 185 11.60 -11.89 -8.92
N GLY A 186 12.25 -12.94 -9.42
CA GLY A 186 12.58 -14.13 -8.64
C GLY A 186 13.68 -13.93 -7.58
N TYR A 187 14.37 -12.78 -7.62
CA TYR A 187 15.40 -12.43 -6.64
C TYR A 187 14.97 -11.18 -5.84
N HIS A 188 14.90 -10.00 -6.45
CA HIS A 188 14.51 -8.77 -5.73
C HIS A 188 13.04 -8.77 -5.30
N GLY A 189 12.16 -9.24 -6.19
CA GLY A 189 10.72 -9.34 -5.92
C GLY A 189 10.44 -10.38 -4.83
N TYR A 190 11.10 -11.54 -4.91
CA TYR A 190 10.99 -12.58 -3.90
C TYR A 190 11.50 -12.12 -2.54
N ALA A 191 12.68 -11.48 -2.47
CA ALA A 191 13.25 -10.94 -1.24
C ALA A 191 12.27 -10.00 -0.51
N VAL A 192 11.69 -9.03 -1.22
CA VAL A 192 10.76 -8.07 -0.60
C VAL A 192 9.42 -8.71 -0.22
N ALA A 193 8.94 -9.67 -1.04
CA ALA A 193 7.68 -10.38 -0.81
C ALA A 193 7.74 -11.27 0.45
N VAL A 194 8.88 -11.92 0.70
CA VAL A 194 9.04 -12.85 1.82
C VAL A 194 9.51 -12.14 3.09
N ALA A 195 10.42 -11.16 2.99
CA ALA A 195 10.99 -10.52 4.17
C ALA A 195 9.95 -9.85 5.07
N ASN A 196 8.95 -9.18 4.48
CA ASN A 196 7.90 -8.51 5.25
C ASN A 196 6.91 -9.49 5.88
N GLU A 197 6.62 -10.64 5.24
CA GLU A 197 5.81 -11.71 5.86
C GLU A 197 6.57 -12.33 7.04
N ILE A 198 7.86 -12.67 6.86
CA ILE A 198 8.71 -13.18 7.94
C ILE A 198 8.69 -12.24 9.14
N LEU A 199 8.87 -10.94 8.92
CA LEU A 199 8.86 -9.96 9.99
C LEU A 199 7.52 -9.95 10.74
N LEU A 200 6.40 -9.75 10.03
CA LEU A 200 5.08 -9.59 10.66
C LEU A 200 4.64 -10.87 11.39
N ASP A 201 4.85 -12.04 10.78
CA ASP A 201 4.53 -13.34 11.39
C ASP A 201 5.30 -13.53 12.70
N ASN A 202 6.56 -13.11 12.75
CA ASN A 202 7.44 -13.31 13.91
C ASN A 202 7.26 -12.25 14.99
N LEU A 203 6.65 -11.10 14.68
CA LEU A 203 6.22 -10.15 15.69
C LEU A 203 5.00 -10.66 16.48
N GLY A 204 4.25 -11.63 15.95
CA GLY A 204 3.23 -12.36 16.71
C GLY A 204 2.14 -11.48 17.30
N GLY A 205 1.66 -10.49 16.53
CA GLY A 205 0.60 -9.57 16.97
C GLY A 205 1.03 -8.51 17.99
N ARG A 206 2.33 -8.37 18.28
CA ARG A 206 2.84 -7.28 19.13
C ARG A 206 2.46 -5.93 18.52
N LYS A 207 2.00 -5.01 19.38
CA LYS A 207 1.74 -3.62 18.98
C LYS A 207 3.04 -2.96 18.53
N HIS A 208 2.97 -2.33 17.37
CA HIS A 208 4.08 -1.58 16.78
C HIS A 208 3.52 -0.35 16.05
N GLU A 209 4.33 0.71 16.01
CA GLU A 209 4.10 1.91 15.21
C GLU A 209 4.64 1.74 13.80
N LEU A 210 5.74 0.99 13.67
CA LEU A 210 6.41 0.68 12.43
C LEU A 210 6.95 -0.75 12.48
N ALA A 211 6.76 -1.55 11.43
CA ALA A 211 7.34 -2.88 11.27
C ALA A 211 7.45 -3.24 9.79
N ASN A 212 8.59 -2.96 9.17
CA ASN A 212 8.83 -3.31 7.77
C ASN A 212 10.29 -3.69 7.49
N VAL A 213 10.51 -4.40 6.38
CA VAL A 213 11.85 -4.68 5.85
C VAL A 213 12.01 -4.01 4.50
N LYS A 214 12.91 -3.02 4.39
CA LYS A 214 13.28 -2.40 3.12
C LYS A 214 14.35 -3.22 2.43
N ILE A 215 14.15 -3.52 1.15
CA ILE A 215 15.17 -4.17 0.32
C ILE A 215 15.92 -3.12 -0.48
N ILE A 216 17.21 -2.95 -0.16
CA ILE A 216 18.12 -1.98 -0.78
C ILE A 216 19.34 -2.69 -1.40
N GLY A 217 20.33 -1.93 -1.83
CA GLY A 217 21.62 -2.46 -2.31
C GLY A 217 21.80 -2.36 -3.83
N PRO A 218 23.00 -2.67 -4.35
CA PRO A 218 23.25 -2.73 -5.79
C PRO A 218 22.40 -3.82 -6.44
N LEU A 219 22.21 -3.81 -7.77
CA LEU A 219 21.37 -4.81 -8.44
C LEU A 219 21.90 -6.25 -8.34
N SER A 220 23.16 -6.43 -7.94
CA SER A 220 23.76 -7.74 -7.65
C SER A 220 23.53 -8.23 -6.22
N LYS A 221 22.94 -7.42 -5.33
CA LYS A 221 22.83 -7.73 -3.91
C LYS A 221 21.58 -7.15 -3.25
N ASN A 222 20.84 -7.96 -2.50
CA ASN A 222 19.73 -7.51 -1.66
C ASN A 222 20.17 -7.40 -0.21
N ILE A 223 20.11 -6.17 0.30
CA ILE A 223 20.34 -5.86 1.71
C ILE A 223 18.98 -5.60 2.34
N ALA A 224 18.63 -6.37 3.37
CA ALA A 224 17.41 -6.21 4.15
C ALA A 224 17.64 -5.25 5.32
N LEU A 225 17.08 -4.04 5.23
CA LEU A 225 17.02 -3.10 6.35
C LEU A 225 15.74 -3.31 7.14
N VAL A 226 15.86 -3.87 8.34
CA VAL A 226 14.75 -4.16 9.24
C VAL A 226 14.43 -2.93 10.08
N ASN A 227 13.18 -2.48 10.03
CA ASN A 227 12.68 -1.28 10.68
C ASN A 227 11.52 -1.66 11.60
N VAL A 228 11.73 -1.61 12.92
CA VAL A 228 10.68 -1.90 13.90
C VAL A 228 10.70 -0.86 15.00
N ARG A 229 9.53 -0.29 15.32
CA ARG A 229 9.35 0.66 16.42
C ARG A 229 8.07 0.34 17.20
N PRO A 230 8.11 0.17 18.53
CA PRO A 230 9.34 0.05 19.35
C PRO A 230 10.13 -1.23 19.01
N LEU A 231 11.42 -1.22 19.32
CA LEU A 231 12.30 -2.38 19.06
C LEU A 231 11.81 -3.61 19.86
N PRO A 232 11.74 -4.81 19.26
CA PRO A 232 11.31 -6.00 19.96
C PRO A 232 12.44 -6.57 20.86
N PRO A 233 12.13 -7.50 21.78
CA PRO A 233 13.15 -8.14 22.61
C PRO A 233 14.19 -8.93 21.80
N GLU A 234 15.40 -9.07 22.33
CA GLU A 234 16.55 -9.66 21.63
C GLU A 234 16.27 -11.06 21.04
N ASN A 235 15.54 -11.91 21.77
CA ASN A 235 15.18 -13.24 21.27
C ASN A 235 14.27 -13.21 20.03
N VAL A 236 13.47 -12.15 19.87
CA VAL A 236 12.64 -11.92 18.68
C VAL A 236 13.50 -11.38 17.54
N ILE A 237 14.44 -10.46 17.83
CA ILE A 237 15.41 -9.93 16.86
C ILE A 237 16.24 -11.07 16.27
N GLN A 238 16.81 -11.92 17.12
CA GLN A 238 17.64 -13.05 16.68
C GLN A 238 16.85 -14.00 15.78
N ARG A 239 15.64 -14.41 16.19
CA ARG A 239 14.78 -15.30 15.40
C ARG A 239 14.43 -14.71 14.04
N ILE A 240 14.08 -13.42 13.97
CA ILE A 240 13.77 -12.75 12.71
C ILE A 240 15.02 -12.71 11.81
N THR A 241 16.17 -12.34 12.38
CA THR A 241 17.44 -12.28 11.67
C THR A 241 17.81 -13.64 11.07
N GLU A 242 17.75 -14.71 11.85
CA GLU A 242 18.00 -16.08 11.39
C GLU A 242 17.09 -16.48 10.22
N ARG A 243 15.78 -16.19 10.33
CA ARG A 243 14.84 -16.49 9.23
C ARG A 243 15.11 -15.66 7.99
N LEU A 244 15.41 -14.37 8.12
CA LEU A 244 15.73 -13.50 6.98
C LEU A 244 17.03 -13.94 6.29
N THR A 245 18.07 -14.27 7.04
CA THR A 245 19.35 -14.76 6.50
C THR A 245 19.21 -16.10 5.80
N SER A 246 18.23 -16.93 6.18
CA SER A 246 17.96 -18.21 5.50
C SER A 246 17.29 -18.05 4.12
N VAL A 247 16.84 -16.84 3.75
CA VAL A 247 16.24 -16.57 2.45
C VAL A 247 17.35 -16.38 1.41
N ASN A 248 17.50 -17.32 0.48
CA ASN A 248 18.52 -17.29 -0.58
C ASN A 248 18.59 -16.00 -1.42
N ALA A 249 17.52 -15.19 -1.41
CA ALA A 249 17.47 -13.92 -2.13
C ALA A 249 17.85 -12.70 -1.26
N ILE A 250 18.29 -12.89 -0.02
CA ILE A 250 18.74 -11.84 0.91
C ILE A 250 20.21 -12.13 1.24
N ASP A 251 21.10 -11.19 0.95
CA ASP A 251 22.54 -11.39 1.14
C ASP A 251 23.05 -10.78 2.46
N GLU A 252 22.33 -9.79 2.99
CA GLU A 252 22.65 -9.14 4.26
C GLU A 252 21.37 -8.71 4.99
N VAL A 253 21.40 -8.75 6.32
CA VAL A 253 20.33 -8.30 7.20
C VAL A 253 20.89 -7.31 8.21
N HIS A 254 20.30 -6.12 8.29
CA HIS A 254 20.70 -5.08 9.25
C HIS A 254 19.48 -4.47 9.92
N TRP A 255 19.56 -4.27 11.24
CA TRP A 255 18.52 -3.60 12.01
C TRP A 255 18.81 -2.11 12.11
N VAL A 256 17.83 -1.27 11.78
CA VAL A 256 17.97 0.18 11.90
C VAL A 256 17.63 0.58 13.34
N GLN A 257 18.67 0.66 14.17
CA GLN A 257 18.58 0.98 15.61
C GLN A 257 19.18 2.35 15.97
N ARG A 258 19.80 3.01 15.00
CA ARG A 258 20.40 4.34 15.12
C ARG A 258 20.24 5.11 13.81
N PRO A 259 20.49 6.44 13.81
CA PRO A 259 20.50 7.22 12.58
C PRO A 259 21.47 6.66 11.53
N ILE A 260 21.05 6.72 10.27
CA ILE A 260 21.83 6.23 9.12
C ILE A 260 21.81 7.21 7.95
N THR A 261 22.86 7.18 7.14
CA THR A 261 22.93 7.89 5.86
C THR A 261 22.67 6.92 4.72
N LEU A 262 21.56 7.10 3.99
CA LEU A 262 21.25 6.29 2.82
C LEU A 262 22.00 6.80 1.59
N ILE A 263 22.61 5.89 0.82
CA ILE A 263 23.25 6.22 -0.44
C ILE A 263 22.22 6.05 -1.57
N VAL A 264 21.77 7.15 -2.15
CA VAL A 264 20.67 7.16 -3.12
C VAL A 264 21.14 7.61 -4.49
N THR A 265 21.01 6.72 -5.47
CA THR A 265 21.18 7.07 -6.88
C THR A 265 19.83 7.50 -7.47
N ALA A 266 19.76 8.69 -8.06
CA ALA A 266 18.51 9.23 -8.63
C ALA A 266 18.66 9.56 -10.12
N ASN A 267 17.57 9.45 -10.89
CA ASN A 267 17.57 9.91 -12.28
C ASN A 267 17.90 11.42 -12.38
N PRO A 268 18.33 11.93 -13.54
CA PRO A 268 18.71 13.33 -13.68
C PRO A 268 17.62 14.34 -13.27
N GLY A 269 16.35 14.03 -13.54
CA GLY A 269 15.23 14.91 -13.20
C GLY A 269 15.03 15.07 -11.69
N ILE A 270 15.04 13.97 -10.94
CA ILE A 270 14.95 14.00 -9.48
C ILE A 270 16.22 14.62 -8.89
N PHE A 271 17.39 14.24 -9.38
CA PHE A 271 18.67 14.75 -8.86
C PHE A 271 18.76 16.27 -8.98
N GLY A 272 18.35 16.83 -10.13
CA GLY A 272 18.36 18.28 -10.38
C GLY A 272 17.24 19.07 -9.70
N ALA A 273 16.23 18.41 -9.15
CA ALA A 273 15.06 19.06 -8.55
C ALA A 273 15.05 18.91 -7.03
N GLU A 274 15.35 19.99 -6.31
CA GLU A 274 15.38 20.00 -4.84
C GLU A 274 14.07 19.54 -4.21
N ASN A 275 12.93 20.06 -4.68
CA ASN A 275 11.61 19.65 -4.20
C ASN A 275 11.37 18.14 -4.35
N SER A 276 11.88 17.52 -5.42
CA SER A 276 11.77 16.07 -5.61
C SER A 276 12.63 15.30 -4.61
N ARG A 277 13.86 15.75 -4.37
CA ARG A 277 14.75 15.16 -3.36
C ARG A 277 14.15 15.28 -1.96
N ARG A 278 13.64 16.46 -1.61
CA ARG A 278 12.98 16.73 -0.34
C ARG A 278 11.76 15.83 -0.13
N TRP A 279 10.88 15.72 -1.13
CA TRP A 279 9.72 14.83 -1.05
C TRP A 279 10.11 13.35 -0.88
N ILE A 280 11.17 12.89 -1.56
CA ILE A 280 11.65 11.50 -1.40
C ILE A 280 12.17 11.28 0.02
N LEU A 281 12.96 12.21 0.57
CA LEU A 281 13.47 12.12 1.93
C LEU A 281 12.33 12.18 2.96
N GLU A 282 11.65 13.32 3.03
CA GLU A 282 10.71 13.65 4.12
C GLU A 282 9.36 12.96 3.95
N GLY A 283 8.87 12.85 2.71
CA GLY A 283 7.52 12.34 2.42
C GLY A 283 7.46 10.84 2.15
N ARG A 284 8.57 10.23 1.69
CA ARG A 284 8.58 8.82 1.27
C ARG A 284 9.44 7.91 2.13
N LEU A 285 10.68 8.29 2.41
CA LEU A 285 11.65 7.41 3.08
C LEU A 285 11.57 7.55 4.59
N GLN A 286 11.71 8.76 5.13
CA GLN A 286 11.74 9.01 6.57
C GLN A 286 10.52 8.45 7.33
N PRO A 287 9.27 8.54 6.82
CA PRO A 287 8.12 7.99 7.53
C PRO A 287 8.12 6.46 7.63
N GLU A 288 8.97 5.77 6.86
CA GLU A 288 9.01 4.32 6.80
C GLU A 288 10.33 3.70 7.26
N ILE A 289 11.21 4.52 7.84
CA ILE A 289 12.45 4.10 8.52
C ILE A 289 12.30 4.42 10.00
N ALA A 290 12.72 3.49 10.87
CA ALA A 290 12.49 3.61 12.32
C ALA A 290 13.20 4.81 12.94
N GLU A 291 14.40 5.11 12.42
CA GLU A 291 15.31 6.15 12.90
C GLU A 291 15.46 7.30 11.91
N LYS A 292 16.12 8.38 12.37
CA LYS A 292 16.44 9.53 11.52
C LYS A 292 17.33 9.09 10.36
N ILE A 293 17.04 9.57 9.15
CA ILE A 293 17.88 9.31 7.98
C ILE A 293 18.40 10.60 7.34
N GLU A 294 19.60 10.49 6.79
CA GLU A 294 20.16 11.44 5.84
C GLU A 294 20.34 10.77 4.47
N ILE A 295 20.55 11.57 3.41
CA ILE A 295 20.74 11.03 2.06
C ILE A 295 21.98 11.62 1.40
N LYS A 296 22.87 10.72 0.98
CA LYS A 296 23.95 10.99 0.05
C LYS A 296 23.47 10.76 -1.38
N TRP A 297 23.21 11.85 -2.09
CA TRP A 297 22.67 11.80 -3.45
C TRP A 297 23.75 11.56 -4.51
N ILE A 298 23.49 10.63 -5.41
CA ILE A 298 24.33 10.32 -6.57
C ILE A 298 23.49 10.46 -7.84
N LYS A 299 24.00 11.18 -8.84
CA LYS A 299 23.35 11.27 -10.14
C LYS A 299 23.50 9.96 -10.90
N SER A 300 22.38 9.34 -11.26
CA SER A 300 22.36 8.09 -12.02
C SER A 300 22.87 8.28 -13.44
N LYS A 301 23.75 7.37 -13.86
CA LYS A 301 24.11 7.18 -15.29
C LYS A 301 23.22 6.13 -15.98
N ASN A 302 22.43 5.37 -15.21
CA ASN A 302 21.56 4.34 -15.74
C ASN A 302 20.27 4.96 -16.31
N ARG A 303 20.18 5.03 -17.65
CA ARG A 303 19.01 5.56 -18.37
C ARG A 303 17.72 4.75 -18.17
N ARG A 304 17.81 3.52 -17.65
CA ARG A 304 16.63 2.68 -17.35
C ARG A 304 15.99 3.02 -16.00
N LEU A 305 16.69 3.73 -15.12
CA LEU A 305 16.15 4.15 -13.82
C LEU A 305 15.19 5.33 -14.02
N ALA A 306 13.89 5.08 -13.84
CA ALA A 306 12.85 6.10 -13.99
C ALA A 306 12.69 6.97 -12.74
N THR A 307 13.15 6.51 -11.56
CA THR A 307 13.03 7.25 -10.30
C THR A 307 14.37 7.28 -9.54
N PHE A 308 14.49 6.51 -8.45
CA PHE A 308 15.67 6.44 -7.59
C PHE A 308 15.94 5.00 -7.17
N GLN A 309 17.12 4.74 -6.63
CA GLN A 309 17.46 3.49 -5.96
C GLN A 309 18.35 3.78 -4.75
N VAL A 310 18.13 3.09 -3.64
CA VAL A 310 18.99 3.07 -2.48
C VAL A 310 20.01 1.95 -2.70
N VAL A 311 21.27 2.32 -2.95
CA VAL A 311 22.35 1.38 -3.31
C VAL A 311 23.15 0.88 -2.11
N GLY A 312 22.94 1.49 -0.94
CA GLY A 312 23.63 1.15 0.30
C GLY A 312 23.29 2.15 1.40
N PHE A 313 23.94 2.01 2.54
CA PHE A 313 23.84 2.92 3.67
C PHE A 313 25.17 2.97 4.43
N GLU A 314 25.36 4.03 5.21
CA GLU A 314 26.47 4.25 6.13
C GLU A 314 25.86 4.55 7.52
N GLU A 315 26.47 4.09 8.61
CA GLU A 315 26.06 4.52 9.95
C GLU A 315 26.45 5.99 10.14
N THR A 316 25.56 6.82 10.69
CA THR A 316 25.89 8.22 10.96
C THR A 316 26.82 8.28 12.18
N GLU A 317 28.01 8.87 12.04
CA GLU A 317 28.86 9.18 13.19
C GLU A 317 28.10 10.15 14.10
N VAL A 318 27.89 9.73 15.35
CA VAL A 318 27.34 10.62 16.38
C VAL A 318 28.51 11.47 16.89
N HIS A 319 28.60 12.72 16.41
CA HIS A 319 29.47 13.74 16.99
C HIS A 319 28.84 14.35 18.24
#